data_AF-A0A0P9HXT4-F1
#
_entry.id   AF-A0A0P9HXT4-F1
#
_cell.length_a   1.000
_cell.length_b   1.000
_cell.length_c   1.000
_cell.angle_alpha   90.00
_cell.angle_beta   90.00
_cell.angle_gamma   90.00
#
_symmetry.space_group_name_H-M   'P 1'
#
loop_
_entity.id
_entity.type
_entity.pdbx_description
1 polymer ?
#
loop_
_entity_poly.entity_id
_entity_poly.type
_entity_poly.pdbx_seq_one_letter_code
_entity_poly.pdbx_strand_id
1 'polypeptide(L)'
;MELTPHVLLVGDGAERFAKLLGFTKINLFTQESKAKYEGWTHGKGQFYPTRYIKLSESLFEWYNKYVGSVKSSGTVNIMALDGGGNLAVGVSTSGLFMKLPGRVGDSAIFGAGNYADNRYGAAACVGRGELAMRTCLAKMVVENMRRD
;
A
#
# COMPACT_ATOMS: atom_id res chain seq x y z
N MET A 1 -13.91 -0.23 9.62
CA MET A 1 -15.12 0.28 8.95
C MET A 1 -16.35 0.13 9.85
N GLU A 2 -16.57 -1.02 10.48
CA GLU A 2 -17.81 -1.27 11.25
C GLU A 2 -17.79 -0.74 12.68
N LEU A 3 -16.60 -0.62 13.28
CA LEU A 3 -16.44 -0.36 14.72
C LEU A 3 -16.06 1.09 15.05
N THR A 4 -15.90 1.96 14.05
CA THR A 4 -15.57 3.39 14.23
C THR A 4 -16.25 4.22 13.16
N PRO A 5 -16.58 5.50 13.43
CA PRO A 5 -17.06 6.42 12.38
C PRO A 5 -15.97 6.83 11.38
N HIS A 6 -14.70 6.49 11.66
CA HIS A 6 -13.57 6.78 10.78
C HIS A 6 -13.38 5.70 9.72
N VAL A 7 -12.91 6.12 8.54
CA VAL A 7 -12.67 5.23 7.39
C VAL A 7 -11.21 4.86 7.20
N LEU A 8 -10.28 5.56 7.85
CA LEU A 8 -8.84 5.30 7.75
C LEU A 8 -8.13 5.67 9.06
N LEU A 9 -7.33 4.74 9.58
CA LEU A 9 -6.41 4.94 10.71
C LEU A 9 -5.00 4.59 10.26
N VAL A 10 -4.00 5.30 10.76
CA VAL A 10 -2.58 5.11 10.36
C VAL A 10 -1.65 5.10 11.57
N GLY A 11 -0.47 4.49 11.37
CA GLY A 11 0.63 4.47 12.36
C GLY A 11 0.22 3.93 13.72
N ASP A 12 0.78 4.51 14.78
CA ASP A 12 0.56 4.09 16.17
C ASP A 12 -0.90 4.19 16.61
N GLY A 13 -1.69 5.08 16.01
CA GLY A 13 -3.13 5.16 16.24
C GLY A 13 -3.87 3.89 15.79
N ALA A 14 -3.54 3.39 14.60
CA ALA A 14 -4.12 2.15 14.08
C ALA A 14 -3.71 0.93 14.92
N GLU A 15 -2.44 0.86 15.35
CA GLU A 15 -1.97 -0.25 16.18
C GLU A 15 -2.66 -0.27 17.56
N ARG A 16 -2.79 0.89 18.20
CA ARG A 16 -3.52 1.00 19.47
C ARG A 16 -4.98 0.56 19.33
N PHE A 17 -5.64 0.96 18.24
CA PHE A 17 -7.00 0.53 17.96
C PHE A 17 -7.10 -0.99 17.76
N ALA A 18 -6.19 -1.60 16.99
CA ALA A 18 -6.13 -3.04 16.82
C ALA A 18 -5.93 -3.77 18.17
N LYS A 19 -5.08 -3.26 19.05
CA LYS A 19 -4.90 -3.81 20.39
C LYS A 19 -6.19 -3.77 21.23
N LEU A 20 -6.97 -2.69 21.14
CA LEU A 20 -8.26 -2.57 21.84
C LEU A 20 -9.28 -3.63 21.36
N LEU A 21 -9.18 -4.06 20.11
CA LEU A 21 -10.00 -5.13 19.54
C LEU A 21 -9.49 -6.55 19.84
N GLY A 22 -8.41 -6.69 20.61
CA GLY A 22 -7.85 -7.98 21.01
C GLY A 22 -6.87 -8.61 20.00
N PHE A 23 -6.41 -7.87 18.99
CA PHE A 23 -5.37 -8.37 18.09
C PHE A 23 -4.01 -8.46 18.79
N THR A 24 -3.29 -9.55 18.52
CA THR A 24 -1.95 -9.79 19.08
C THR A 24 -0.87 -9.19 18.19
N LYS A 25 0.04 -8.42 18.79
CA LYS A 25 1.22 -7.92 18.09
C LYS A 25 2.19 -9.08 17.82
N ILE A 26 2.59 -9.22 16.55
CA ILE A 26 3.58 -10.20 16.11
C ILE A 26 4.73 -9.51 15.38
N ASN A 27 5.90 -10.16 15.36
CA ASN A 27 7.02 -9.68 14.56
C ASN A 27 6.82 -10.09 13.10
N LEU A 28 6.53 -9.12 12.23
CA LEU A 28 6.37 -9.33 10.80
C LEU A 28 7.70 -9.34 10.04
N PHE A 29 8.83 -9.03 10.70
CA PHE A 29 10.14 -8.97 10.07
C PHE A 29 10.79 -10.34 10.04
N THR A 30 10.53 -11.09 8.97
CA THR A 30 11.08 -12.45 8.77
C THR A 30 12.60 -12.44 8.66
N GLN A 31 13.24 -13.58 8.97
CA GLN A 31 14.70 -13.73 8.83
C GLN A 31 15.18 -13.43 7.41
N GLU A 32 14.43 -13.89 6.39
CA GLU A 32 14.70 -13.58 4.99
C GLU A 32 14.64 -12.08 4.69
N SER A 33 13.58 -11.40 5.14
CA SER A 33 13.44 -9.94 4.96
C SER A 33 14.56 -9.18 5.67
N LYS A 34 14.98 -9.66 6.85
CA LYS A 34 16.08 -9.08 7.62
C LYS A 34 17.41 -9.22 6.90
N ALA A 35 17.73 -10.39 6.37
CA ALA A 35 18.94 -10.60 5.58
C ALA A 35 18.99 -9.69 4.33
N LYS A 36 17.86 -9.54 3.62
CA LYS A 36 17.75 -8.60 2.49
C LYS A 36 17.97 -7.15 2.91
N TYR A 37 17.40 -6.75 4.05
CA TYR A 37 17.57 -5.41 4.61
C TYR A 37 19.03 -5.13 5.02
N GLU A 38 19.66 -6.06 5.73
CA GLU A 38 21.05 -5.97 6.17
C GLU A 38 22.02 -5.97 4.99
N GLY A 39 21.81 -6.84 4.00
CA GLY A 39 22.59 -6.85 2.76
C GLY A 39 22.51 -5.53 2.01
N TRP A 40 21.32 -4.95 1.89
CA TRP A 40 21.14 -3.64 1.26
C TRP A 40 21.78 -2.50 2.07
N THR A 41 21.66 -2.53 3.40
CA THR A 41 22.28 -1.52 4.28
C THR A 41 23.78 -1.74 4.48
N HIS A 42 24.37 -2.78 3.86
CA HIS A 42 25.75 -3.22 4.08
C HIS A 42 26.07 -3.41 5.58
N GLY A 43 25.09 -3.88 6.35
CA GLY A 43 25.19 -4.08 7.80
C GLY A 43 25.25 -2.80 8.65
N LYS A 44 25.11 -1.61 8.05
CA LYS A 44 25.27 -0.32 8.76
C LYS A 44 24.03 0.14 9.53
N GLY A 45 22.96 -0.65 9.55
CA GLY A 45 21.84 -0.49 10.48
C GLY A 45 20.84 0.62 10.15
N GLN A 46 21.22 1.74 9.53
CA GLN A 46 20.29 2.74 8.98
C GLN A 46 20.94 3.60 7.88
N PHE A 47 20.33 3.63 6.69
CA PHE A 47 20.76 4.50 5.58
C PHE A 47 19.90 5.77 5.45
N TYR A 48 18.81 5.86 6.20
CA TYR A 48 17.83 6.95 6.07
C TYR A 48 18.31 8.30 6.62
N PRO A 49 19.00 8.42 7.77
CA PRO A 49 19.44 9.70 8.30
C PRO A 49 20.32 10.49 7.32
N THR A 50 21.29 9.83 6.68
CA THR A 50 22.16 10.43 5.66
C THR A 50 21.43 10.75 4.35
N ARG A 51 20.30 10.08 4.09
CA ARG A 51 19.47 10.24 2.89
C ARG A 51 18.46 11.39 3.00
N TYR A 52 17.94 11.66 4.20
CA TYR A 52 17.12 12.84 4.47
C TYR A 52 17.90 14.14 4.30
N ILE A 53 19.22 14.12 4.51
CA ILE A 53 20.09 15.32 4.42
C ILE A 53 20.41 15.70 2.96
N LYS A 54 20.27 14.78 2.00
CA LYS A 54 20.46 15.02 0.55
C LYS A 54 19.13 14.97 -0.22
N LEU A 55 18.13 15.73 0.22
CA LEU A 55 16.84 15.92 -0.47
C LEU A 55 16.95 16.78 -1.75
N SER A 56 17.98 16.58 -2.58
CA SER A 56 18.12 17.14 -3.92
C SER A 56 17.92 16.07 -5.01
N GLU A 57 17.86 16.48 -6.29
CA GLU A 57 17.58 15.71 -7.52
C GLU A 57 17.97 14.20 -7.51
N SER A 58 19.08 13.86 -6.84
CA SER A 58 19.54 12.48 -6.59
C SER A 58 18.51 11.52 -5.97
N LEU A 59 17.56 12.00 -5.16
CA LEU A 59 16.53 11.13 -4.57
C LEU A 59 15.55 10.64 -5.63
N PHE A 60 15.18 11.50 -6.57
CA PHE A 60 14.21 11.20 -7.62
C PHE A 60 14.80 10.22 -8.63
N GLU A 61 16.06 10.41 -9.04
CA GLU A 61 16.79 9.49 -9.90
C GLU A 61 16.94 8.10 -9.27
N TRP A 62 17.35 8.03 -8.01
CA TRP A 62 17.45 6.75 -7.31
C TRP A 62 16.09 6.08 -7.17
N TYR A 63 15.06 6.83 -6.77
CA TYR A 63 13.72 6.27 -6.58
C TYR A 63 13.20 5.71 -7.89
N ASN A 64 13.36 6.45 -8.99
CA ASN A 64 12.96 6.00 -10.32
C ASN A 64 13.78 4.81 -10.82
N LYS A 65 15.10 4.78 -10.57
CA LYS A 65 15.95 3.62 -10.88
C LYS A 65 15.49 2.38 -10.12
N TYR A 66 15.22 2.53 -8.83
CA TYR A 66 14.82 1.43 -7.95
C TYR A 66 13.40 0.93 -8.23
N VAL A 67 12.43 1.83 -8.35
CA VAL A 67 11.04 1.51 -8.74
C VAL A 67 10.97 0.98 -10.18
N GLY A 68 11.94 1.37 -11.02
CA GLY A 68 12.13 0.86 -12.37
C GLY A 68 12.65 -0.59 -12.40
N SER A 69 13.56 -0.95 -11.49
CA SER A 69 14.22 -2.26 -11.49
C SER A 69 13.56 -3.31 -10.60
N VAL A 70 12.79 -2.90 -9.60
CA VAL A 70 12.16 -3.82 -8.64
C VAL A 70 10.85 -4.35 -9.24
N LYS A 71 10.78 -5.66 -9.49
CA LYS A 71 9.50 -6.36 -9.65
C LYS A 71 8.75 -6.28 -8.32
N SER A 72 7.98 -5.21 -8.14
CA SER A 72 7.15 -5.01 -6.96
C SER A 72 5.97 -5.97 -7.02
N SER A 73 6.12 -7.16 -6.45
CA SER A 73 5.04 -8.14 -6.28
C SER A 73 4.92 -8.48 -4.80
N GLY A 74 4.10 -7.71 -4.08
CA GLY A 74 3.72 -7.99 -2.69
C GLY A 74 2.33 -7.50 -2.32
N THR A 75 1.64 -6.81 -3.24
CA THR A 75 0.24 -6.42 -3.07
C THR A 75 -0.66 -7.59 -3.45
N VAL A 76 -1.60 -7.93 -2.58
CA VAL A 76 -2.62 -8.95 -2.79
C VAL A 76 -3.98 -8.25 -2.86
N ASN A 77 -4.74 -8.59 -3.90
CA ASN A 77 -6.08 -8.07 -4.14
C ASN A 77 -7.09 -9.22 -4.08
N ILE A 78 -8.22 -8.98 -3.45
CA ILE A 78 -9.38 -9.88 -3.42
C ILE A 78 -10.59 -9.07 -3.83
N MET A 79 -11.35 -9.58 -4.81
CA MET A 79 -12.64 -9.03 -5.22
C MET A 79 -13.66 -10.16 -5.23
N ALA A 80 -14.84 -9.90 -4.71
CA ALA A 80 -15.92 -10.89 -4.63
C ALA A 80 -17.26 -10.26 -5.01
N LEU A 81 -18.12 -11.08 -5.63
CA LEU A 81 -19.52 -10.82 -5.89
C LEU A 81 -20.32 -11.92 -5.19
N ASP A 82 -21.23 -11.54 -4.29
CA ASP A 82 -22.09 -12.51 -3.61
C ASP A 82 -23.36 -12.84 -4.42
N GLY A 83 -24.15 -13.81 -3.95
CA GLY A 83 -25.40 -14.21 -4.60
C GLY A 83 -26.52 -13.16 -4.54
N GLY A 84 -26.38 -12.12 -3.72
CA GLY A 84 -27.28 -10.98 -3.66
C GLY A 84 -26.87 -9.83 -4.60
N GLY A 85 -25.79 -9.98 -5.35
CA GLY A 85 -25.28 -8.95 -6.24
C GLY A 85 -24.39 -7.91 -5.54
N ASN A 86 -23.94 -8.14 -4.31
CA ASN A 86 -23.07 -7.20 -3.60
C ASN A 86 -21.61 -7.43 -3.95
N LEU A 87 -20.89 -6.34 -4.16
CA LEU A 87 -19.47 -6.31 -4.47
C LEU A 87 -18.66 -5.95 -3.23
N ALA A 88 -17.54 -6.64 -3.04
CA ALA A 88 -16.54 -6.30 -2.05
C ALA A 88 -15.14 -6.33 -2.67
N VAL A 89 -14.28 -5.41 -2.23
CA VAL A 89 -12.86 -5.37 -2.60
C VAL A 89 -12.00 -5.22 -1.35
N GLY A 90 -10.95 -6.02 -1.27
CA GLY A 90 -9.94 -5.96 -0.22
C GLY A 90 -8.54 -5.95 -0.83
N VAL A 91 -7.67 -5.06 -0.36
CA VAL A 91 -6.29 -4.95 -0.82
C VAL A 91 -5.36 -4.84 0.38
N SER A 92 -4.26 -5.61 0.35
CA SER A 92 -3.24 -5.59 1.39
C SER A 92 -1.84 -5.61 0.79
N THR A 93 -0.90 -4.90 1.41
CA THR A 93 0.48 -4.80 0.94
C THR A 93 1.42 -4.40 2.08
N SER A 94 2.68 -4.83 2.01
CA SER A 94 3.77 -4.25 2.79
C SER A 94 4.32 -2.97 2.14
N GLY A 95 3.90 -2.65 0.91
CA GLY A 95 4.35 -1.52 0.11
C GLY A 95 5.65 -1.81 -0.65
N LEU A 96 6.29 -0.75 -1.13
CA LEU A 96 7.58 -0.89 -1.81
C LEU A 96 8.67 -1.33 -0.83
N PHE A 97 9.49 -2.27 -1.24
CA PHE A 97 10.71 -2.62 -0.51
C PHE A 97 11.58 -1.36 -0.35
N MET A 98 12.16 -1.16 0.83
CA MET A 98 13.01 0.01 1.15
C MET A 98 12.38 1.39 0.90
N LYS A 99 11.05 1.47 1.04
CA LYS A 99 10.34 2.75 1.08
C LYS A 99 10.83 3.62 2.24
N LEU A 100 10.78 4.94 2.05
CA LEU A 100 10.98 5.89 3.15
C LEU A 100 10.00 5.57 4.30
N PRO A 101 10.44 5.63 5.58
CA PRO A 101 9.55 5.55 6.72
C PRO A 101 8.37 6.50 6.57
N GLY A 102 7.16 5.99 6.81
CA GLY A 102 5.92 6.75 6.62
C GLY A 102 5.37 6.81 5.20
N ARG A 103 6.07 6.30 4.17
CA ARG A 103 5.53 6.24 2.80
C ARG A 103 4.29 5.34 2.74
N VAL A 104 3.20 5.90 2.22
CA VAL A 104 1.94 5.20 1.93
C VAL A 104 1.78 5.05 0.42
N GLY A 105 1.26 3.89 -0.01
CA GLY A 105 0.91 3.61 -1.41
C GLY A 105 -0.60 3.57 -1.63
N ASP A 106 -1.01 3.22 -2.85
CA ASP A 106 -2.39 3.18 -3.32
C ASP A 106 -3.29 2.20 -2.56
N SER A 107 -2.73 1.06 -2.11
CA SER A 107 -3.49 -0.03 -1.51
C SER A 107 -4.41 0.36 -0.36
N ALA A 108 -4.02 1.33 0.48
CA ALA A 108 -4.82 1.80 1.62
C ALA A 108 -5.69 3.02 1.29
N ILE A 109 -5.68 3.49 0.04
CA ILE A 109 -6.35 4.71 -0.41
C ILE A 109 -7.53 4.35 -1.31
N PHE A 110 -8.74 4.57 -0.82
CA PHE A 110 -9.97 4.34 -1.57
C PHE A 110 -10.00 5.16 -2.86
N GLY A 111 -10.42 4.53 -3.95
CA GLY A 111 -10.44 5.10 -5.29
C GLY A 111 -9.10 5.11 -6.02
N ALA A 112 -7.97 4.97 -5.30
CA ALA A 112 -6.67 4.79 -5.91
C ALA A 112 -6.37 3.29 -6.12
N GLY A 113 -6.11 2.57 -5.05
CA GLY A 113 -5.71 1.16 -5.12
C GLY A 113 -6.87 0.17 -5.04
N ASN A 114 -8.03 0.61 -4.57
CA ASN A 114 -9.23 -0.22 -4.47
C ASN A 114 -10.49 0.64 -4.55
N TYR A 115 -11.52 0.14 -5.22
CA TYR A 115 -12.82 0.77 -5.30
C TYR A 115 -13.90 -0.25 -5.64
N ALA A 116 -15.07 -0.19 -4.99
CA ALA A 116 -16.23 -1.02 -5.30
C ALA A 116 -17.49 -0.16 -5.24
N ASP A 117 -18.34 -0.31 -6.25
CA ASP A 117 -19.67 0.29 -6.34
C ASP A 117 -20.64 -0.79 -6.84
N ASN A 118 -21.59 -1.22 -6.00
CA ASN A 118 -22.56 -2.26 -6.32
C ASN A 118 -23.36 -1.98 -7.61
N ARG A 119 -23.46 -0.72 -8.02
CA ARG A 119 -24.22 -0.34 -9.22
C ARG A 119 -23.45 -0.57 -10.51
N TYR A 120 -22.12 -0.55 -10.46
CA TYR A 120 -21.29 -0.41 -11.67
C TYR A 120 -20.09 -1.37 -11.73
N GLY A 121 -19.54 -1.80 -10.60
CA GLY A 121 -18.41 -2.74 -10.58
C GLY A 121 -17.38 -2.46 -9.49
N ALA A 122 -16.31 -3.26 -9.51
CA ALA A 122 -15.19 -3.14 -8.59
C ALA A 122 -13.85 -3.22 -9.33
N ALA A 123 -12.84 -2.56 -8.78
CA ALA A 123 -11.48 -2.56 -9.30
C ALA A 123 -10.45 -2.50 -8.16
N ALA A 124 -9.31 -3.14 -8.39
CA ALA A 124 -8.15 -3.10 -7.49
C ALA A 124 -6.86 -2.99 -8.30
N CYS A 125 -5.84 -2.35 -7.72
CA CYS A 125 -4.56 -2.08 -8.39
C CYS A 125 -3.42 -2.87 -7.74
N VAL A 126 -2.40 -3.13 -8.56
CA VAL A 126 -1.10 -3.69 -8.17
C VAL A 126 -0.04 -2.92 -8.93
N GLY A 127 1.14 -2.74 -8.32
CA GLY A 127 2.30 -2.14 -8.98
C GLY A 127 2.69 -0.80 -8.37
N ARG A 128 2.82 0.24 -9.21
CA ARG A 128 3.36 1.54 -8.81
C ARG A 128 2.30 2.41 -8.16
N GLY A 129 2.21 2.32 -6.84
CA GLY A 129 1.18 3.03 -6.07
C GLY A 129 1.12 4.54 -6.29
N GLU A 130 2.25 5.22 -6.52
CA GLU A 130 2.25 6.66 -6.82
C GLU A 130 1.45 7.00 -8.09
N LEU A 131 1.49 6.14 -9.11
CA LEU A 131 0.73 6.36 -10.35
C LEU A 131 -0.76 6.12 -10.12
N ALA A 132 -1.12 5.02 -9.47
CA ALA A 132 -2.51 4.70 -9.15
C ALA A 132 -3.18 5.76 -8.27
N MET A 133 -2.43 6.34 -7.32
CA MET A 133 -2.90 7.47 -6.51
C MET A 133 -3.10 8.75 -7.32
N ARG A 134 -2.12 9.12 -8.17
CA ARG A 134 -2.20 10.35 -8.98
C ARG A 134 -3.38 10.35 -9.95
N THR A 135 -3.80 9.18 -10.42
CA THR A 135 -4.89 9.04 -11.39
C THR A 135 -6.22 8.58 -10.79
N CYS A 136 -6.26 8.26 -9.49
CA CYS A 136 -7.42 7.59 -8.88
C CYS A 136 -7.84 6.36 -9.69
N LEU A 137 -6.87 5.50 -10.03
CA LEU A 137 -7.00 4.49 -11.07
C LEU A 137 -8.17 3.53 -10.85
N ALA A 138 -8.33 2.95 -9.65
CA ALA A 138 -9.41 2.02 -9.37
C ALA A 138 -10.79 2.68 -9.57
N LYS A 139 -10.98 3.91 -9.06
CA LYS A 139 -12.23 4.66 -9.27
C LYS A 139 -12.43 4.99 -10.75
N MET A 140 -11.39 5.41 -11.45
CA MET A 140 -11.45 5.75 -12.87
C MET A 140 -11.91 4.55 -13.70
N VAL A 141 -11.43 3.33 -13.41
CA VAL A 141 -11.90 2.11 -14.09
C VAL A 141 -13.40 1.90 -13.88
N VAL A 142 -13.88 1.96 -12.64
CA VAL A 142 -15.32 1.79 -12.34
C VAL A 142 -16.17 2.90 -12.96
N GLU A 143 -15.67 4.13 -13.01
CA GLU A 143 -16.35 5.24 -13.67
C GLU A 143 -16.42 5.07 -15.20
N ASN A 144 -15.45 4.38 -15.82
CA ASN A 144 -15.55 4.05 -17.24
C ASN A 144 -16.57 2.93 -17.48
N MET A 145 -16.60 1.89 -16.62
CA MET A 145 -17.64 0.85 -16.70
C MET A 145 -19.06 1.43 -16.57
N ARG A 146 -19.23 2.53 -15.83
CA ARG A 146 -20.52 3.23 -15.70
C ARG A 146 -21.00 3.88 -17.01
N ARG A 147 -20.07 4.21 -17.92
CA ARG A 147 -20.36 4.98 -19.14
C ARG A 147 -20.70 4.09 -20.34
N ASP A 148 -20.42 2.80 -20.23
CA ASP A 148 -20.80 1.76 -21.19
C ASP A 148 -22.25 1.30 -20.94
#